data_AF-A0A7S1M1N3-F1
#
_entry.id   AF-A0A7S1M1N3-F1
#
_cell.length_a   1.000
_cell.length_b   1.000
_cell.length_c   1.000
_cell.angle_alpha   90.00
_cell.angle_beta   90.00
_cell.angle_gamma   90.00
#
_symmetry.space_group_name_H-M   'P 1'
#
loop_
_entity.id
_entity.type
_entity.pdbx_description
1 polymer ?
#
loop_
_entity_poly.entity_id
_entity_poly.type
_entity_poly.pdbx_seq_one_letter_code
_entity_poly.pdbx_strand_id
1 'polypeptide(L)'
;KSNSFCTLLESGMVQYADPKKTKDGRIRAPQPLIGPYKRVKRIPWPVLFGAVTVTGWMLKNQYDKLTKVSPQERFMEKLKIVPYGVLGTQLSMTGTLRSVGEPPDERTAIVDPAGLHHIKNGADGAGGAAGAIYKHIGLKGAFPEAVRNAIFGPTDAKFHDYDGAKVIHAIGPDFREGEWSEREAAVELSRTYRNILHEFVVSEADTLRILPVSSGIFSGPLYNQMAPLTHEAISMGFEQLHPFDAQAVTEKQKRIELCIFMEREWDPYVTAFDVLKAPSVLK
;
A
#
# COMPACT_ATOMS: atom_id res chain seq x y z
N LYS A 1 29.35 2.60 48.01
CA LYS A 1 30.14 3.51 48.87
C LYS A 1 30.78 4.57 48.00
N SER A 2 30.64 5.84 48.40
CA SER A 2 31.42 7.01 48.00
C SER A 2 31.18 7.64 46.62
N ASN A 3 30.34 8.68 46.64
CA ASN A 3 30.42 9.84 45.75
C ASN A 3 31.82 10.48 45.85
N SER A 4 32.31 11.03 44.74
CA SER A 4 33.40 12.00 44.77
C SER A 4 32.98 13.24 43.97
N PHE A 5 32.62 14.27 44.72
CA PHE A 5 32.51 15.65 44.27
C PHE A 5 33.91 16.12 43.86
N CYS A 6 34.08 16.51 42.60
CA CYS A 6 35.27 17.25 42.18
C CYS A 6 34.87 18.72 42.03
N THR A 7 35.22 19.49 43.04
CA THR A 7 35.14 20.95 43.13
C THR A 7 36.18 21.55 42.18
N LEU A 8 35.76 22.28 41.15
CA LEU A 8 36.64 23.16 40.37
C LEU A 8 36.27 24.61 40.69
N LEU A 9 37.14 25.26 41.45
CA LEU A 9 37.21 26.72 41.58
C LEU A 9 38.39 27.23 40.74
N GLU A 10 38.13 28.36 40.09
CA GLU A 10 39.09 29.43 39.73
C GLU A 10 40.14 29.17 38.62
N SER A 11 39.89 29.74 37.43
CA SER A 11 40.44 31.07 37.10
C SER A 11 39.82 31.59 35.79
N GLY A 12 38.92 32.56 35.91
CA GLY A 12 38.35 33.24 34.73
C GLY A 12 39.33 34.28 34.21
N MET A 13 40.20 33.91 33.27
CA MET A 13 40.96 34.91 32.50
C MET A 13 39.98 35.73 31.65
N VAL A 14 39.76 36.98 32.05
CA VAL A 14 38.98 37.95 31.26
C VAL A 14 39.78 38.28 30.00
N GLN A 15 39.32 37.84 28.84
CA GLN A 15 39.91 38.23 27.56
C GLN A 15 39.57 39.70 27.26
N TYR A 16 40.58 40.48 26.90
CA TYR A 16 40.44 41.87 26.49
C TYR A 16 40.63 41.97 24.97
N ALA A 17 39.89 42.87 24.33
CA ALA A 17 40.14 43.19 22.92
C ALA A 17 41.38 44.09 22.79
N ASP A 18 42.12 43.95 21.69
CA ASP A 18 43.28 44.79 21.42
C ASP A 18 42.93 46.29 21.46
N PRO A 19 43.77 47.13 22.09
CA PRO A 19 43.47 48.53 22.28
C PRO A 19 43.49 49.28 20.94
N LYS A 20 42.36 49.90 20.59
CA LYS A 20 42.26 50.76 19.41
C LYS A 20 42.81 52.15 19.71
N LYS A 21 43.70 52.66 18.85
CA LYS A 21 44.14 54.07 18.87
C LYS A 21 43.03 54.99 18.36
N THR A 22 42.76 56.07 19.09
CA THR A 22 41.90 57.15 18.59
C THR A 22 42.63 57.97 17.54
N LYS A 23 41.89 58.75 16.72
CA LYS A 23 42.47 59.61 15.67
C LYS A 23 43.53 60.59 16.21
N ASP A 24 43.44 60.98 17.47
CA ASP A 24 44.40 61.90 18.12
C ASP A 24 45.61 61.17 18.75
N GLY A 25 45.88 59.92 18.36
CA GLY A 25 47.07 59.16 18.75
C GLY A 25 47.04 58.52 20.15
N ARG A 26 46.04 58.85 20.98
CA ARG A 26 45.90 58.28 22.34
C ARG A 26 45.40 56.83 22.30
N ILE A 27 46.01 55.99 23.14
CA ILE A 27 45.62 54.58 23.31
C ILE A 27 44.54 54.54 24.39
N ARG A 28 43.33 54.05 24.05
CA ARG A 28 42.27 53.84 25.06
C ARG A 28 42.55 52.58 25.84
N ALA A 29 42.16 52.58 27.12
CA ALA A 29 42.25 51.39 27.97
C ALA A 29 41.53 50.19 27.31
N PRO A 30 42.12 48.98 27.35
CA PRO A 30 41.53 47.80 26.76
C PRO A 30 40.17 47.53 27.41
N GLN A 31 39.13 47.40 26.58
CA GLN A 31 37.80 47.05 27.08
C GLN A 31 37.69 45.53 27.20
N PRO A 32 37.17 45.01 28.33
CA PRO A 32 36.93 43.58 28.47
C PRO A 32 35.93 43.13 27.40
N LEU A 33 36.22 42.01 26.72
CA LEU A 33 35.32 41.48 25.68
C LEU A 33 33.95 41.12 26.26
N ILE A 34 33.91 40.79 27.55
CA ILE A 34 32.74 40.39 28.33
C ILE A 34 32.75 41.22 29.61
N GLY A 35 31.89 42.24 29.67
CA GLY A 35 31.68 43.07 30.87
C GLY A 35 30.19 43.40 31.03
N PRO A 36 29.70 43.67 32.25
CA PRO A 36 28.28 43.71 32.60
C PRO A 36 27.47 44.81 31.90
N TYR A 37 28.11 45.66 31.10
CA TYR A 37 27.51 46.81 30.42
C TYR A 37 27.60 46.76 28.89
N LYS A 38 27.85 45.59 28.28
CA LYS A 38 27.59 45.44 26.84
C LYS A 38 26.07 45.47 26.64
N ARG A 39 25.54 46.62 26.22
CA ARG A 39 24.16 46.76 25.71
C ARG A 39 23.95 45.66 24.67
N VAL A 40 23.27 44.58 25.09
CA VAL A 40 22.80 43.55 24.18
C VAL A 40 21.93 44.31 23.18
N LYS A 41 22.39 44.43 21.93
CA LYS A 41 21.58 45.04 20.87
C LYS A 41 20.30 44.21 20.84
N ARG A 42 19.17 44.82 21.25
CA ARG A 42 17.87 44.17 21.22
C ARG A 42 17.67 43.63 19.81
N ILE A 43 17.68 42.31 19.69
CA ILE A 43 17.36 41.66 18.43
C ILE A 43 15.97 42.18 18.05
N PRO A 44 15.80 42.76 16.84
CA PRO A 44 14.50 43.27 16.43
C PRO A 44 13.48 42.14 16.54
N TRP A 45 12.38 42.39 17.26
CA TRP A 45 11.28 41.44 17.40
C TRP A 45 10.88 40.74 16.08
N PRO A 46 10.83 41.42 14.91
CA PRO A 46 10.50 40.77 13.64
C PRO A 46 11.46 39.63 13.25
N VAL A 47 12.75 39.73 13.58
CA VAL A 47 13.76 38.68 13.29
C VAL A 47 13.53 37.46 14.18
N LEU A 48 13.19 37.68 15.44
CA LEU A 48 12.89 36.60 16.38
C LEU A 48 11.60 35.86 15.99
N PHE A 49 10.55 36.61 15.61
CA PHE A 49 9.30 36.03 15.12
C PHE A 49 9.51 35.24 13.82
N GLY A 50 10.29 35.77 12.87
CA GLY A 50 10.64 35.05 11.64
C GLY A 50 11.41 33.75 11.89
N ALA A 51 12.34 33.74 12.85
CA ALA A 51 13.09 32.53 13.19
C ALA A 51 12.20 31.45 13.83
N VAL A 52 11.27 31.85 14.72
CA VAL A 52 10.33 30.91 15.36
C VAL A 52 9.35 30.32 14.35
N THR A 53 8.81 31.12 13.42
CA THR A 53 7.88 30.62 12.39
C THR A 53 8.56 29.67 11.41
N VAL A 54 9.78 29.96 10.97
CA VAL A 54 10.55 29.08 10.08
C VAL A 54 10.88 27.76 10.79
N THR A 55 11.33 27.82 12.04
CA THR A 55 11.66 26.62 12.82
C THR A 55 10.39 25.78 13.08
N GLY A 56 9.27 26.42 13.42
CA GLY A 56 7.98 25.76 13.58
C GLY A 56 7.48 25.10 12.28
N TRP A 57 7.63 25.77 11.14
CA TRP A 57 7.30 25.21 9.82
C TRP A 57 8.18 24.02 9.46
N MET A 58 9.49 24.10 9.70
CA MET A 58 10.42 22.99 9.48
C MET A 58 10.11 21.78 10.36
N LEU A 59 9.84 22.00 11.65
CA LEU A 59 9.45 20.94 12.58
C LEU A 59 8.12 20.31 12.20
N LYS A 60 7.13 21.10 11.79
CA LYS A 60 5.83 20.59 11.30
C LYS A 60 6.01 19.76 10.02
N ASN A 61 6.79 20.23 9.06
CA ASN A 61 7.01 19.50 7.81
C ASN A 61 7.81 18.20 8.04
N GLN A 62 8.77 18.20 8.96
CA GLN A 62 9.45 16.97 9.38
C GLN A 62 8.51 16.03 10.13
N TYR A 63 7.70 16.54 11.05
CA TYR A 63 6.70 15.75 11.77
C TYR A 63 5.66 15.15 10.81
N ASP A 64 5.13 15.93 9.87
CA ASP A 64 4.20 15.45 8.85
C ASP A 64 4.87 14.38 7.97
N LYS A 65 6.15 14.53 7.61
CA LYS A 65 6.88 13.46 6.89
C LYS A 65 7.08 12.20 7.72
N LEU A 66 7.30 12.33 9.03
CA LEU A 66 7.54 11.20 9.93
C LEU A 66 6.25 10.50 10.37
N THR A 67 5.11 11.20 10.33
CA THR A 67 3.83 10.67 10.82
C THR A 67 2.80 10.39 9.72
N LYS A 68 3.05 10.86 8.49
CA LYS A 68 2.14 10.61 7.37
C LYS A 68 2.36 9.20 6.83
N VAL A 69 1.50 8.30 7.30
CA VAL A 69 1.27 6.95 6.75
C VAL A 69 1.30 6.99 5.22
N SER A 70 2.11 6.13 4.61
CA SER A 70 2.29 6.10 3.16
C SER A 70 0.97 5.77 2.45
N PRO A 71 0.75 6.19 1.19
CA PRO A 71 -0.46 5.81 0.46
C PRO A 71 -0.67 4.30 0.38
N GLN A 72 0.43 3.54 0.26
CA GLN A 72 0.45 2.08 0.23
C GLN A 72 0.01 1.50 1.58
N GLU A 73 0.53 1.98 2.70
CA GLU A 73 0.11 1.53 4.03
C GLU A 73 -1.39 1.76 4.23
N ARG A 74 -1.92 2.95 3.86
CA ARG A 74 -3.36 3.25 3.93
C ARG A 74 -4.18 2.31 3.05
N PHE A 75 -3.66 1.95 1.89
CA PHE A 75 -4.30 1.00 0.99
C PHE A 75 -4.33 -0.41 1.59
N MET A 76 -3.20 -0.88 2.15
CA MET A 76 -3.10 -2.20 2.77
C MET A 76 -3.94 -2.32 4.05
N GLU A 77 -4.08 -1.24 4.83
CA GLU A 77 -5.00 -1.17 5.99
C GLU A 77 -6.47 -1.33 5.58
N LYS A 78 -6.81 -0.88 4.38
CA LYS A 78 -8.18 -0.90 3.84
C LYS A 78 -8.60 -2.26 3.31
N LEU A 79 -7.64 -3.10 2.93
CA LEU A 79 -7.89 -4.45 2.46
C LEU A 79 -8.37 -5.32 3.62
N LYS A 80 -9.57 -5.88 3.45
CA LYS A 80 -10.21 -6.79 4.42
C LYS A 80 -10.16 -8.20 3.89
N ILE A 81 -9.64 -9.14 4.67
CA ILE A 81 -9.75 -10.56 4.35
C ILE A 81 -11.13 -11.05 4.82
N VAL A 82 -11.86 -11.74 3.96
CA VAL A 82 -13.21 -12.24 4.24
C VAL A 82 -13.33 -13.74 3.96
N PRO A 83 -14.05 -14.50 4.82
CA PRO A 83 -14.09 -15.97 4.77
C PRO A 83 -15.15 -16.48 3.78
N TYR A 84 -15.13 -15.95 2.56
CA TYR A 84 -15.98 -16.38 1.46
C TYR A 84 -15.33 -16.02 0.13
N GLY A 85 -15.68 -16.73 -0.94
CA GLY A 85 -15.29 -16.40 -2.32
C GLY A 85 -16.04 -15.18 -2.85
N VAL A 86 -15.68 -14.68 -4.03
CA VAL A 86 -16.20 -13.40 -4.57
C VAL A 86 -17.73 -13.34 -4.73
N LEU A 87 -18.39 -14.49 -4.81
CA LEU A 87 -19.86 -14.62 -4.87
C LEU A 87 -20.55 -14.75 -3.49
N GLY A 88 -19.83 -14.61 -2.38
CA GLY A 88 -20.39 -14.72 -1.01
C GLY A 88 -20.50 -16.15 -0.47
N THR A 89 -20.11 -17.16 -1.25
CA THR A 89 -20.11 -18.57 -0.81
C THR A 89 -18.74 -19.03 -0.32
N GLN A 90 -18.69 -19.97 0.62
CA GLN A 90 -17.46 -20.59 1.14
C GLN A 90 -17.54 -22.12 1.01
N LEU A 91 -16.41 -22.77 0.72
CA LEU A 91 -16.27 -24.23 0.80
C LEU A 91 -15.73 -24.61 2.19
N SER A 92 -16.55 -25.32 2.97
CA SER A 92 -16.14 -25.77 4.31
C SER A 92 -15.08 -26.88 4.25
N MET A 93 -14.45 -27.15 5.39
CA MET A 93 -13.52 -28.28 5.57
C MET A 93 -14.12 -29.65 5.19
N THR A 94 -15.45 -29.79 5.32
CA THR A 94 -16.20 -31.00 4.94
C THR A 94 -16.55 -31.08 3.45
N GLY A 95 -16.12 -30.10 2.65
CA GLY A 95 -16.46 -29.99 1.23
C GLY A 95 -17.89 -29.49 0.96
N THR A 96 -18.56 -28.91 1.96
CA THR A 96 -19.92 -28.39 1.82
C THR A 96 -19.88 -26.91 1.43
N LEU A 97 -20.61 -26.53 0.39
CA LEU A 97 -20.75 -25.13 0.01
C LEU A 97 -21.75 -24.43 0.95
N ARG A 98 -21.36 -23.31 1.54
CA ARG A 98 -22.19 -22.49 2.44
C ARG A 98 -22.29 -21.06 1.93
N SER A 99 -23.43 -20.41 2.13
CA SER A 99 -23.57 -18.97 1.90
C SER A 99 -23.17 -18.25 3.19
N VAL A 100 -22.09 -17.47 3.16
CA VAL A 100 -21.50 -16.83 4.36
C VAL A 100 -21.51 -15.30 4.23
N GLY A 101 -21.30 -14.78 3.02
CA GLY A 101 -21.46 -13.38 2.67
C GLY A 101 -22.67 -13.15 1.76
N GLU A 102 -23.11 -11.89 1.70
CA GLU A 102 -24.13 -11.47 0.74
C GLU A 102 -23.61 -11.61 -0.70
N PRO A 103 -24.45 -11.98 -1.67
CA PRO A 103 -24.08 -11.98 -3.08
C PRO A 103 -23.65 -10.57 -3.51
N PRO A 104 -22.77 -10.44 -4.53
CA PRO A 104 -22.36 -9.13 -5.02
C PRO A 104 -23.57 -8.36 -5.56
N ASP A 105 -23.68 -7.09 -5.19
CA ASP A 105 -24.69 -6.16 -5.71
C ASP A 105 -24.17 -5.36 -6.91
N GLU A 106 -24.99 -4.48 -7.47
CA GLU A 106 -24.64 -3.61 -8.60
C GLU A 106 -23.48 -2.64 -8.29
N ARG A 107 -23.14 -2.45 -7.01
CA ARG A 107 -22.05 -1.58 -6.56
C ARG A 107 -20.79 -2.37 -6.22
N THR A 108 -20.79 -3.67 -6.46
CA THR A 108 -19.68 -4.58 -6.17
C THR A 108 -19.10 -5.14 -7.47
N ALA A 109 -17.84 -4.79 -7.74
CA ALA A 109 -17.07 -5.43 -8.79
C ALA A 109 -16.44 -6.73 -8.25
N ILE A 110 -16.62 -7.83 -8.96
CA ILE A 110 -15.98 -9.12 -8.66
C ILE A 110 -14.86 -9.40 -9.66
N VAL A 111 -13.77 -10.02 -9.18
CA VAL A 111 -12.69 -10.46 -10.06
C VAL A 111 -12.91 -11.91 -10.51
N ASP A 112 -12.85 -12.11 -11.82
CA ASP A 112 -12.81 -13.41 -12.47
C ASP A 112 -11.38 -13.81 -12.83
N PRO A 113 -10.80 -14.86 -12.23
CA PRO A 113 -9.49 -15.40 -12.59
C PRO A 113 -9.62 -16.24 -13.86
N ALA A 114 -9.86 -15.57 -14.99
CA ALA A 114 -10.14 -16.22 -16.26
C ALA A 114 -8.94 -17.03 -16.77
N GLY A 115 -9.25 -18.14 -17.43
CA GLY A 115 -8.28 -18.80 -18.29
C GLY A 115 -8.24 -18.12 -19.65
N LEU A 116 -7.04 -17.82 -20.17
CA LEU A 116 -6.90 -17.16 -21.47
C LEU A 116 -7.60 -17.91 -22.61
N HIS A 117 -7.63 -19.25 -22.53
CA HIS A 117 -8.33 -20.09 -23.48
C HIS A 117 -9.86 -19.91 -23.43
N HIS A 118 -10.45 -19.63 -22.26
CA HIS A 118 -11.89 -19.34 -22.14
C HIS A 118 -12.22 -17.98 -22.76
N ILE A 119 -11.38 -16.96 -22.57
CA ILE A 119 -11.59 -15.67 -23.23
C ILE A 119 -11.57 -15.82 -24.75
N LYS A 120 -10.62 -16.62 -25.29
CA LYS A 120 -10.44 -16.81 -26.74
C LYS A 120 -11.49 -17.71 -27.38
N ASN A 121 -11.85 -18.81 -26.72
CA ASN A 121 -12.65 -19.88 -27.32
C ASN A 121 -14.10 -19.93 -26.79
N GLY A 122 -14.37 -19.26 -25.67
CA GLY A 122 -15.68 -19.22 -25.01
C GLY A 122 -15.65 -19.70 -23.55
N ALA A 123 -16.65 -19.28 -22.80
CA ALA A 123 -16.83 -19.54 -21.37
C ALA A 123 -17.17 -21.02 -21.03
N ASP A 124 -17.53 -21.82 -22.03
CA ASP A 124 -17.99 -23.18 -21.82
C ASP A 124 -16.87 -24.07 -21.25
N GLY A 125 -17.26 -24.95 -20.31
CA GLY A 125 -16.34 -25.88 -19.65
C GLY A 125 -15.50 -25.28 -18.53
N ALA A 126 -15.64 -23.98 -18.22
CA ALA A 126 -14.93 -23.37 -17.11
C ALA A 126 -15.32 -23.98 -15.76
N GLY A 127 -14.32 -24.28 -14.94
CA GLY A 127 -14.48 -24.78 -13.57
C GLY A 127 -14.09 -23.74 -12.51
N GLY A 128 -14.08 -24.17 -11.25
CA GLY A 128 -13.60 -23.36 -10.13
C GLY A 128 -14.34 -22.03 -9.98
N ALA A 129 -13.60 -20.97 -9.63
CA ALA A 129 -14.15 -19.63 -9.45
C ALA A 129 -14.72 -19.05 -10.76
N ALA A 130 -13.98 -19.17 -11.87
CA ALA A 130 -14.38 -18.66 -13.17
C ALA A 130 -15.72 -19.26 -13.64
N GLY A 131 -15.85 -20.59 -13.60
CA GLY A 131 -17.09 -21.27 -13.96
C GLY A 131 -18.29 -20.87 -13.09
N ALA A 132 -18.07 -20.66 -11.78
CA ALA A 132 -19.11 -20.18 -10.88
C ALA A 132 -19.55 -18.75 -11.24
N ILE A 133 -18.60 -17.87 -11.59
CA ILE A 133 -18.87 -16.50 -12.03
C ILE A 133 -19.63 -16.49 -13.36
N TYR A 134 -19.22 -17.29 -14.34
CA TYR A 134 -19.91 -17.36 -15.65
C TYR A 134 -21.35 -17.82 -15.50
N LYS A 135 -21.59 -18.81 -14.64
CA LYS A 135 -22.94 -19.24 -14.30
C LYS A 135 -23.74 -18.14 -13.61
N HIS A 136 -23.12 -17.37 -12.70
CA HIS A 136 -23.77 -16.28 -11.97
C HIS A 136 -24.24 -15.15 -12.92
N ILE A 137 -23.40 -14.75 -13.88
CA ILE A 137 -23.72 -13.69 -14.84
C ILE A 137 -24.46 -14.20 -16.09
N GLY A 138 -24.76 -15.50 -16.16
CA GLY A 138 -25.43 -16.11 -17.31
C GLY A 138 -24.60 -16.15 -18.60
N LEU A 139 -23.28 -15.98 -18.52
CA LEU A 139 -22.38 -16.00 -19.68
C LEU A 139 -22.28 -17.43 -20.25
N LYS A 140 -22.58 -17.56 -21.55
CA LYS A 140 -22.47 -18.80 -22.33
C LYS A 140 -21.82 -18.48 -23.67
N GLY A 141 -20.91 -19.34 -24.13
CA GLY A 141 -20.20 -19.12 -25.39
C GLY A 141 -19.20 -17.96 -25.32
N ALA A 142 -19.18 -17.11 -26.35
CA ALA A 142 -18.12 -16.11 -26.53
C ALA A 142 -18.22 -14.93 -25.54
N PHE A 143 -17.05 -14.46 -25.08
CA PHE A 143 -16.94 -13.23 -24.31
C PHE A 143 -17.31 -12.00 -25.15
N PRO A 144 -17.75 -10.90 -24.50
CA PRO A 144 -17.95 -9.62 -25.16
C PRO A 144 -16.71 -9.19 -25.96
N GLU A 145 -16.93 -8.54 -27.10
CA GLU A 145 -15.83 -8.12 -27.97
C GLU A 145 -14.82 -7.22 -27.26
N ALA A 146 -15.29 -6.30 -26.40
CA ALA A 146 -14.43 -5.45 -25.59
C ALA A 146 -13.46 -6.23 -24.69
N VAL A 147 -13.91 -7.37 -24.12
CA VAL A 147 -13.06 -8.23 -23.28
C VAL A 147 -12.04 -8.98 -24.14
N ARG A 148 -12.49 -9.57 -25.26
CA ARG A 148 -11.62 -10.32 -26.19
C ARG A 148 -10.54 -9.46 -26.83
N ASN A 149 -10.86 -8.21 -27.13
CA ASN A 149 -9.93 -7.26 -27.76
C ASN A 149 -8.99 -6.59 -26.76
N ALA A 150 -9.22 -6.73 -25.44
CA ALA A 150 -8.37 -6.14 -24.42
C ALA A 150 -7.43 -7.17 -23.76
N ILE A 151 -7.82 -8.45 -23.73
CA ILE A 151 -7.08 -9.51 -23.07
C ILE A 151 -6.36 -10.38 -24.10
N PHE A 152 -5.04 -10.23 -24.19
CA PHE A 152 -4.20 -10.94 -25.15
C PHE A 152 -3.34 -12.02 -24.50
N GLY A 153 -2.91 -11.79 -23.25
CA GLY A 153 -1.96 -12.65 -22.54
C GLY A 153 -2.06 -12.58 -21.01
N PRO A 154 -1.09 -13.20 -20.33
CA PRO A 154 -0.97 -13.14 -18.87
C PRO A 154 -0.89 -11.70 -18.37
N THR A 155 -1.41 -11.48 -17.16
CA THR A 155 -1.47 -10.21 -16.43
C THR A 155 -2.46 -9.17 -16.98
N ASP A 156 -3.05 -9.38 -18.16
CA ASP A 156 -4.11 -8.52 -18.68
C ASP A 156 -5.37 -8.62 -17.82
N ALA A 157 -6.07 -7.50 -17.67
CA ALA A 157 -7.37 -7.45 -17.03
C ALA A 157 -8.33 -6.53 -17.80
N LYS A 158 -9.62 -6.86 -17.79
CA LYS A 158 -10.65 -6.00 -18.37
C LYS A 158 -11.98 -6.04 -17.60
N PHE A 159 -12.48 -4.87 -17.24
CA PHE A 159 -13.82 -4.68 -16.72
C PHE A 159 -14.88 -4.79 -17.83
N HIS A 160 -15.98 -5.46 -17.49
CA HIS A 160 -17.22 -5.47 -18.25
C HIS A 160 -18.43 -5.48 -17.31
N ASP A 161 -19.52 -4.82 -17.72
CA ASP A 161 -20.79 -4.80 -17.01
C ASP A 161 -21.78 -5.74 -17.70
N TYR A 162 -22.20 -6.79 -16.99
CA TYR A 162 -23.15 -7.78 -17.47
C TYR A 162 -24.52 -7.50 -16.84
N ASP A 163 -25.23 -6.51 -17.39
CA ASP A 163 -26.57 -6.11 -16.96
C ASP A 163 -26.67 -5.83 -15.44
N GLY A 164 -25.70 -5.10 -14.89
CA GLY A 164 -25.60 -4.76 -13.47
C GLY A 164 -24.59 -5.61 -12.70
N ALA A 165 -24.18 -6.77 -13.23
CA ALA A 165 -23.11 -7.56 -12.64
C ALA A 165 -21.74 -7.07 -13.13
N LYS A 166 -21.02 -6.37 -12.26
CA LYS A 166 -19.70 -5.79 -12.58
C LYS A 166 -18.60 -6.84 -12.42
N VAL A 167 -17.96 -7.22 -13.53
CA VAL A 167 -16.91 -8.26 -13.54
C VAL A 167 -15.62 -7.72 -14.13
N ILE A 168 -14.52 -7.97 -13.44
CA ILE A 168 -13.16 -7.71 -13.92
C ILE A 168 -12.54 -9.06 -14.28
N HIS A 169 -12.44 -9.36 -15.56
CA HIS A 169 -11.77 -10.56 -16.05
C HIS A 169 -10.27 -10.32 -16.01
N ALA A 170 -9.52 -11.14 -15.27
CA ALA A 170 -8.08 -11.01 -15.14
C ALA A 170 -7.38 -12.34 -15.41
N ILE A 171 -6.30 -12.30 -16.20
CA ILE A 171 -5.47 -13.47 -16.47
C ILE A 171 -4.29 -13.47 -15.51
N GLY A 172 -4.31 -14.37 -14.54
CA GLY A 172 -3.15 -14.58 -13.66
C GLY A 172 -1.98 -15.25 -14.39
N PRO A 173 -0.73 -15.04 -13.92
CA PRO A 173 0.41 -15.85 -14.37
C PRO A 173 0.19 -17.33 -14.03
N ASP A 174 0.71 -18.23 -14.87
CA ASP A 174 0.68 -19.68 -14.64
C ASP A 174 2.03 -20.16 -14.09
N PHE A 175 2.08 -20.40 -12.78
CA PHE A 175 3.29 -20.82 -12.08
C PHE A 175 3.60 -22.32 -12.22
N ARG A 176 2.79 -23.07 -12.98
CA ARG A 176 3.13 -24.46 -13.35
C ARG A 176 4.21 -24.53 -14.42
N GLU A 177 4.35 -23.47 -15.21
CA GLU A 177 5.25 -23.41 -16.35
C GLU A 177 6.54 -22.68 -15.96
N GLY A 178 7.64 -23.43 -15.83
CA GLY A 178 8.98 -22.86 -15.57
C GLY A 178 9.43 -22.91 -14.11
N GLU A 179 10.64 -22.39 -13.88
CA GLU A 179 11.21 -22.23 -12.55
C GLU A 179 10.99 -20.77 -12.10
N TRP A 180 10.24 -20.60 -11.02
CA TRP A 180 9.90 -19.29 -10.48
C TRP A 180 10.59 -19.10 -9.13
N SER A 181 11.35 -18.03 -8.98
CA SER A 181 11.65 -17.53 -7.64
C SER A 181 10.43 -16.82 -7.05
N GLU A 182 10.31 -16.82 -5.72
CA GLU A 182 9.23 -16.09 -5.02
C GLU A 182 9.17 -14.61 -5.47
N ARG A 183 10.33 -13.98 -5.63
CA ARG A 183 10.44 -12.59 -6.09
C ARG A 183 9.92 -12.40 -7.50
N GLU A 184 10.29 -13.25 -8.45
CA GLU A 184 9.82 -13.16 -9.84
C GLU A 184 8.31 -13.40 -9.92
N ALA A 185 7.81 -14.38 -9.18
CA ALA A 185 6.39 -14.66 -9.08
C ALA A 185 5.60 -13.48 -8.51
N ALA A 186 6.10 -12.85 -7.44
CA ALA A 186 5.47 -11.68 -6.83
C ALA A 186 5.45 -10.48 -7.80
N VAL A 187 6.55 -10.23 -8.52
CA VAL A 187 6.63 -9.16 -9.54
C VAL A 187 5.63 -9.40 -10.66
N GLU A 188 5.55 -10.62 -11.20
CA GLU A 188 4.62 -10.91 -12.30
C GLU A 188 3.17 -10.85 -11.84
N LEU A 189 2.85 -11.41 -10.66
CA LEU A 189 1.52 -11.34 -10.06
C LEU A 189 1.10 -9.89 -9.75
N SER A 190 2.05 -9.03 -9.37
CA SER A 190 1.77 -7.62 -9.07
C SER A 190 1.25 -6.85 -10.27
N ARG A 191 1.68 -7.20 -11.49
CA ARG A 191 1.16 -6.60 -12.74
C ARG A 191 -0.31 -6.91 -12.93
N THR A 192 -0.72 -8.13 -12.59
CA THR A 192 -2.12 -8.55 -12.63
C THR A 192 -2.94 -7.75 -11.62
N TYR A 193 -2.46 -7.64 -10.37
CA TYR A 193 -3.16 -6.84 -9.36
C TYR A 193 -3.22 -5.35 -9.68
N ARG A 194 -2.16 -4.77 -10.23
CA ARG A 194 -2.18 -3.39 -10.74
C ARG A 194 -3.30 -3.20 -11.77
N ASN A 195 -3.39 -4.09 -12.77
CA ASN A 195 -4.40 -4.00 -13.81
C ASN A 195 -5.81 -4.21 -13.27
N ILE A 196 -6.01 -5.12 -12.31
CA ILE A 196 -7.28 -5.29 -11.58
C ILE A 196 -7.68 -4.00 -10.86
N LEU A 197 -6.75 -3.38 -10.13
CA LEU A 197 -7.01 -2.14 -9.38
C LEU A 197 -7.33 -0.97 -10.31
N HIS A 198 -6.67 -0.88 -11.47
CA HIS A 198 -7.01 0.09 -12.51
C HIS A 198 -8.45 -0.12 -13.03
N GLU A 199 -8.80 -1.34 -13.44
CA GLU A 199 -10.14 -1.65 -13.94
C GLU A 199 -11.23 -1.51 -12.85
N PHE A 200 -10.87 -1.67 -11.57
CA PHE A 200 -11.77 -1.34 -10.46
C PHE A 200 -12.12 0.16 -10.40
N VAL A 201 -11.15 1.04 -10.63
CA VAL A 201 -11.41 2.48 -10.74
C VAL A 201 -12.34 2.76 -11.91
N VAL A 202 -12.07 2.16 -13.07
CA VAL A 202 -12.88 2.29 -14.29
C VAL A 202 -14.31 1.79 -14.10
N SER A 203 -14.52 0.74 -13.30
CA SER A 203 -15.85 0.16 -13.04
C SER A 203 -16.79 1.07 -12.23
N GLU A 204 -16.23 2.12 -11.60
CA GLU A 204 -16.90 3.01 -10.65
C GLU A 204 -17.52 2.33 -9.42
N ALA A 205 -17.39 1.01 -9.27
CA ALA A 205 -17.92 0.22 -8.16
C ALA A 205 -17.34 0.67 -6.81
N ASP A 206 -18.12 0.56 -5.74
CA ASP A 206 -17.66 0.94 -4.40
C ASP A 206 -16.93 -0.19 -3.70
N THR A 207 -17.28 -1.44 -3.99
CA THR A 207 -16.63 -2.60 -3.39
C THR A 207 -15.94 -3.41 -4.46
N LEU A 208 -14.70 -3.78 -4.22
CA LEU A 208 -13.96 -4.75 -5.02
C LEU A 208 -13.83 -6.04 -4.23
N ARG A 209 -14.34 -7.14 -4.78
CA ARG A 209 -14.11 -8.49 -4.28
C ARG A 209 -13.09 -9.18 -5.17
N ILE A 210 -11.86 -9.27 -4.66
CA ILE A 210 -10.76 -9.97 -5.31
C ILE A 210 -10.55 -11.32 -4.64
N LEU A 211 -10.05 -12.28 -5.40
CA LEU A 211 -9.55 -13.53 -4.85
C LEU A 211 -8.03 -13.60 -5.00
N PRO A 212 -7.35 -14.53 -4.29
CA PRO A 212 -5.93 -14.76 -4.51
C PRO A 212 -5.69 -15.29 -5.94
N VAL A 213 -5.25 -14.41 -6.84
CA VAL A 213 -5.10 -14.74 -8.25
C VAL A 213 -3.97 -15.76 -8.39
N SER A 214 -4.18 -16.74 -9.26
CA SER A 214 -3.29 -17.88 -9.47
C SER A 214 -3.11 -18.83 -8.28
N SER A 215 -3.87 -18.70 -7.17
CA SER A 215 -3.69 -19.60 -6.02
C SER A 215 -4.26 -21.01 -6.21
N GLY A 216 -5.12 -21.21 -7.20
CA GLY A 216 -5.72 -22.51 -7.51
C GLY A 216 -4.84 -23.35 -8.44
N ILE A 217 -5.39 -23.73 -9.59
CA ILE A 217 -4.72 -24.60 -10.58
C ILE A 217 -3.40 -24.00 -11.05
N PHE A 218 -3.29 -22.68 -11.17
CA PHE A 218 -2.10 -21.98 -11.69
C PHE A 218 -0.98 -21.78 -10.64
N SER A 219 -1.16 -22.25 -9.41
CA SER A 219 -0.17 -22.02 -8.35
C SER A 219 1.10 -22.86 -8.50
N GLY A 220 1.00 -24.00 -9.19
CA GLY A 220 2.13 -24.88 -9.45
C GLY A 220 2.92 -25.23 -8.16
N PRO A 221 4.26 -25.21 -8.21
CA PRO A 221 5.11 -25.46 -7.04
C PRO A 221 4.96 -24.42 -5.92
N LEU A 222 4.41 -23.24 -6.21
CA LEU A 222 4.30 -22.11 -5.27
C LEU A 222 3.03 -22.14 -4.42
N TYR A 223 2.18 -23.18 -4.51
CA TYR A 223 0.89 -23.26 -3.79
C TYR A 223 0.98 -22.88 -2.30
N ASN A 224 1.97 -23.41 -1.60
CA ASN A 224 2.17 -23.16 -0.16
C ASN A 224 2.67 -21.74 0.16
N GLN A 225 3.15 -21.00 -0.85
CA GLN A 225 3.68 -19.63 -0.74
C GLN A 225 2.70 -18.59 -1.29
N MET A 226 1.52 -18.99 -1.80
CA MET A 226 0.59 -18.06 -2.44
C MET A 226 0.06 -16.98 -1.49
N ALA A 227 -0.05 -17.24 -0.18
CA ALA A 227 -0.50 -16.24 0.78
C ALA A 227 0.46 -15.05 0.91
N PRO A 228 1.76 -15.24 1.27
CA PRO A 228 2.72 -14.13 1.29
C PRO A 228 2.94 -13.52 -0.11
N LEU A 229 2.97 -14.32 -1.18
CA LEU A 229 3.10 -13.81 -2.55
C LEU A 229 1.94 -12.89 -2.95
N THR A 230 0.70 -13.26 -2.59
CA THR A 230 -0.49 -12.43 -2.85
C THR A 230 -0.40 -11.10 -2.12
N HIS A 231 0.02 -11.13 -0.85
CA HIS A 231 0.22 -9.90 -0.08
C HIS A 231 1.25 -8.97 -0.75
N GLU A 232 2.45 -9.50 -1.05
CA GLU A 232 3.52 -8.73 -1.67
C GLU A 232 3.10 -8.19 -3.05
N ALA A 233 2.46 -9.03 -3.86
CA ALA A 233 1.98 -8.67 -5.19
C ALA A 233 0.90 -7.58 -5.18
N ILE A 234 -0.06 -7.64 -4.26
CA ILE A 234 -1.08 -6.58 -4.10
C ILE A 234 -0.42 -5.25 -3.69
N SER A 235 0.52 -5.32 -2.75
CA SER A 235 1.24 -4.14 -2.26
C SER A 235 2.05 -3.48 -3.38
N MET A 236 2.84 -4.25 -4.12
CA MET A 236 3.60 -3.77 -5.28
C MET A 236 2.68 -3.32 -6.43
N GLY A 237 1.57 -4.01 -6.64
CA GLY A 237 0.60 -3.67 -7.68
C GLY A 237 -0.02 -2.29 -7.45
N PHE A 238 -0.31 -1.95 -6.19
CA PHE A 238 -0.76 -0.61 -5.81
C PHE A 238 0.32 0.45 -6.04
N GLU A 239 1.58 0.19 -5.68
CA GLU A 239 2.69 1.15 -5.91
C GLU A 239 2.92 1.46 -7.40
N GLN A 240 2.57 0.52 -8.28
CA GLN A 240 2.69 0.68 -9.73
C GLN A 240 1.49 1.43 -10.36
N LEU A 241 0.45 1.75 -9.60
CA LEU A 241 -0.70 2.46 -10.14
C LEU A 241 -0.34 3.90 -10.54
N HIS A 242 -1.09 4.41 -11.51
CA HIS A 242 -1.06 5.84 -11.79
C HIS A 242 -1.52 6.62 -10.54
N PRO A 243 -0.92 7.78 -10.20
CA PRO A 243 -1.28 8.52 -8.98
C PRO A 243 -2.76 8.82 -8.81
N PHE A 244 -3.49 9.06 -9.92
CA PHE A 244 -4.94 9.26 -9.89
C PHE A 244 -5.70 7.99 -9.50
N ASP A 245 -5.31 6.83 -10.02
CA ASP A 245 -5.94 5.55 -9.67
C ASP A 245 -5.62 5.17 -8.22
N ALA A 246 -4.37 5.36 -7.80
CA ALA A 246 -3.95 5.15 -6.41
C ALA A 246 -4.75 6.03 -5.44
N GLN A 247 -5.02 7.28 -5.81
CA GLN A 247 -5.89 8.17 -5.04
C GLN A 247 -7.33 7.66 -5.03
N ALA A 248 -7.88 7.26 -6.18
CA ALA A 248 -9.26 6.78 -6.30
C ALA A 248 -9.50 5.51 -5.46
N VAL A 249 -8.61 4.50 -5.55
CA VAL A 249 -8.76 3.26 -4.76
C VAL A 249 -8.58 3.49 -3.26
N THR A 250 -7.93 4.58 -2.83
CA THR A 250 -7.76 4.94 -1.41
C THR A 250 -8.89 5.81 -0.85
N GLU A 251 -9.85 6.25 -1.67
CA GLU A 251 -10.99 7.05 -1.22
C GLU A 251 -11.87 6.34 -0.18
N LYS A 252 -12.39 7.07 0.81
CA LYS A 252 -13.03 6.50 2.00
C LYS A 252 -14.22 5.57 1.70
N GLN A 253 -14.95 5.83 0.62
CA GLN A 253 -16.13 5.07 0.23
C GLN A 253 -15.80 3.76 -0.48
N LYS A 254 -14.63 3.67 -1.14
CA LYS A 254 -14.21 2.42 -1.77
C LYS A 254 -13.91 1.37 -0.68
N ARG A 255 -14.09 0.09 -0.98
CA ARG A 255 -13.79 -1.05 -0.10
C ARG A 255 -13.14 -2.15 -0.92
N ILE A 256 -12.19 -2.87 -0.34
CA ILE A 256 -11.51 -3.97 -1.01
C ILE A 256 -11.54 -5.17 -0.08
N GLU A 257 -12.11 -6.26 -0.59
CA GLU A 257 -12.28 -7.54 0.10
C GLU A 257 -11.43 -8.59 -0.62
N LEU A 258 -10.47 -9.18 0.10
CA LEU A 258 -9.75 -10.36 -0.34
C LEU A 258 -10.53 -11.60 0.12
N CYS A 259 -11.21 -12.20 -0.83
CA CYS A 259 -12.17 -13.28 -0.68
C CYS A 259 -11.48 -14.65 -0.65
N ILE A 260 -11.45 -15.30 0.52
CA ILE A 260 -10.88 -16.64 0.69
C ILE A 260 -11.98 -17.69 0.65
N PHE A 261 -12.06 -18.40 -0.47
CA PHE A 261 -13.13 -19.35 -0.74
C PHE A 261 -13.05 -20.63 0.10
N MET A 262 -11.85 -21.20 0.24
CA MET A 262 -11.66 -22.46 0.98
C MET A 262 -11.37 -22.17 2.44
N GLU A 263 -12.15 -22.77 3.35
CA GLU A 263 -11.96 -22.61 4.80
C GLU A 263 -10.54 -23.01 5.23
N ARG A 264 -9.96 -24.04 4.61
CA ARG A 264 -8.58 -24.50 4.90
C ARG A 264 -7.48 -23.51 4.51
N GLU A 265 -7.76 -22.59 3.60
CA GLU A 265 -6.78 -21.59 3.16
C GLU A 265 -6.85 -20.32 4.01
N TRP A 266 -7.84 -20.19 4.88
CA TRP A 266 -8.09 -18.99 5.68
C TRP A 266 -6.87 -18.55 6.52
N ASP A 267 -6.37 -19.42 7.39
CA ASP A 267 -5.32 -19.07 8.35
C ASP A 267 -4.01 -18.57 7.70
N PRO A 268 -3.50 -19.20 6.62
CA PRO A 268 -2.34 -18.67 5.89
C PRO A 268 -2.51 -17.23 5.40
N TYR A 269 -3.68 -16.88 4.83
CA TYR A 269 -3.92 -15.52 4.33
C TYR A 269 -4.06 -14.51 5.47
N VAL A 270 -4.80 -14.85 6.53
CA VAL A 270 -4.89 -13.99 7.73
C VAL A 270 -3.51 -13.71 8.30
N THR A 271 -2.71 -14.76 8.47
CA THR A 271 -1.34 -14.64 9.00
C THR A 271 -0.48 -13.75 8.11
N ALA A 272 -0.50 -13.95 6.79
CA ALA A 272 0.30 -13.15 5.86
C ALA A 272 -0.03 -11.66 5.91
N PHE A 273 -1.30 -11.29 6.05
CA PHE A 273 -1.73 -9.89 6.09
C PHE A 273 -1.68 -9.26 7.48
N ASP A 274 -1.70 -10.05 8.56
CA ASP A 274 -1.55 -9.53 9.93
C ASP A 274 -0.08 -9.34 10.31
N VAL A 275 0.78 -10.32 10.01
CA VAL A 275 2.22 -10.27 10.33
C VAL A 275 2.90 -9.08 9.66
N LEU A 276 2.46 -8.70 8.45
CA LEU A 276 3.03 -7.60 7.68
C LEU A 276 2.39 -6.23 7.97
N LYS A 277 1.25 -6.20 8.67
CA LYS A 277 0.67 -4.97 9.25
C LYS A 277 1.33 -4.57 10.56
N ALA A 278 2.04 -5.48 11.23
CA ALA A 278 2.87 -5.10 12.37
C ALA A 278 3.91 -4.09 11.85
N PRO A 279 3.91 -2.84 12.35
CA PRO A 279 4.85 -1.85 11.87
C PRO A 279 6.25 -2.41 12.09
N SER A 280 7.11 -2.25 11.09
CA SER A 280 8.56 -2.42 11.19
C SER A 280 9.12 -1.35 12.14
N VAL A 281 8.68 -1.41 13.41
CA VAL A 281 9.25 -0.67 14.51
C VAL A 281 10.59 -1.35 14.79
N LEU A 282 11.63 -0.75 14.21
CA LEU A 282 13.05 -0.90 14.53
C LEU A 282 13.75 -2.16 13.96
N LYS A 283 14.50 -1.94 12.87
CA LYS A 283 15.92 -2.30 12.83
C LYS A 283 16.74 -1.03 12.63
#